data_AF-A0A2P6FG35-F1
#
_entry.id   AF-A0A2P6FG35-F1
#
_cell.length_a   1.000
_cell.length_b   1.000
_cell.length_c   1.000
_cell.angle_alpha   90.00
_cell.angle_beta   90.00
_cell.angle_gamma   90.00
#
_symmetry.space_group_name_H-M   'P 1'
#
loop_
_entity.id
_entity.type
_entity.pdbx_description
1 polymer ?
#
loop_
_entity_poly.entity_id
_entity_poly.type
_entity_poly.pdbx_seq_one_letter_code
_entity_poly.pdbx_strand_id
1 'polypeptide(L)'
;MKKILSILGTVSLTVTGTSNIIACRSDDRNNDKQEKENNDDIKTWNKLQVEAKNMFLNELKKEDMVYKINDSTLYGEVSNTNQSKNVNLTGTESNIITQVIENKLDKINNKIKTEYNNFYYNSEPIKIIQKTFTINYIDPKAYSIINNINVNAHNVKGIKIIYDLQFELTYKNITNNFNHKFNFIITTNKNFILDKISQLVDYIKTQINDFYDNQNNSKIKLDNLTEYNNLKGDIDIFDNTQNTKLVNKYNNDKFLSILKAKLAIKPEENNLKIDNNFLISENNNNEDIFNIWRDFKAKNQKVSTEKDILEENSLSKWLFNDNNLKNNGDDFVNFYYNENTIENELKINSFSINLNAISIFGLPLINKPLNNQINFYISKQSFKDIIKEFGNLIYNFFKYFDTKLNNDKTITLKVELNIYDKLKNNDKESQNNWFNSLIKQFKKNNNSLKNIDKFNFIFLTNDLIPIKEENNKKHFDNNLSMPNWHIKFTYGSSLFNKLYYIPLASTNNNSIFYIEIK
;
A
#
# COMPACT_ATOMS: atom_id res chain seq x y z
N MET A 1 -32.89 2.41 -8.10
CA MET A 1 -32.42 3.79 -8.32
C MET A 1 -31.50 4.18 -7.17
N LYS A 2 -30.33 4.73 -7.53
CA LYS A 2 -29.26 5.36 -6.70
C LYS A 2 -28.97 4.74 -5.33
N LYS A 3 -28.19 3.64 -5.33
CA LYS A 3 -27.53 3.10 -4.13
C LYS A 3 -26.26 3.92 -3.85
N ILE A 4 -26.15 4.37 -2.61
CA ILE A 4 -25.14 5.33 -2.14
C ILE A 4 -23.78 4.65 -2.04
N LEU A 5 -22.79 5.33 -2.64
CA LEU A 5 -21.37 5.00 -2.69
C LEU A 5 -20.73 5.46 -1.37
N SER A 6 -20.14 4.56 -0.58
CA SER A 6 -19.37 4.97 0.59
C SER A 6 -18.20 4.02 0.86
N ILE A 7 -17.01 4.64 0.98
CA ILE A 7 -15.65 4.08 1.07
C ILE A 7 -15.06 3.73 -0.31
N LEU A 8 -14.62 4.78 -1.03
CA LEU A 8 -13.58 4.67 -2.06
C LEU A 8 -12.23 4.59 -1.33
N GLY A 9 -11.71 3.39 -1.16
CA GLY A 9 -10.33 3.17 -0.70
C GLY A 9 -9.50 2.60 -1.84
N THR A 10 -8.42 3.28 -2.20
CA THR A 10 -7.40 2.74 -3.10
C THR A 10 -6.48 1.82 -2.31
N VAL A 11 -6.58 0.50 -2.51
CA VAL A 11 -5.51 -0.42 -2.10
C VAL A 11 -4.47 -0.41 -3.21
N SER A 12 -3.31 0.17 -2.93
CA SER A 12 -2.21 0.19 -3.87
C SER A 12 -1.38 -1.08 -3.66
N LEU A 13 -1.59 -2.08 -4.52
CA LEU A 13 -0.71 -3.24 -4.54
C LEU A 13 0.41 -2.97 -5.53
N THR A 14 1.63 -3.13 -5.04
CA THR A 14 2.90 -2.93 -5.74
C THR A 14 3.00 -3.90 -6.93
N VAL A 15 2.38 -3.52 -8.05
CA VAL A 15 2.84 -3.49 -9.45
C VAL A 15 1.64 -2.93 -10.24
N THR A 16 1.61 -1.61 -10.46
CA THR A 16 0.69 -0.87 -11.38
C THR A 16 -0.84 -0.91 -11.16
N GLY A 17 -1.39 -1.60 -10.16
CA GLY A 17 -2.84 -1.62 -9.90
C GLY A 17 -3.26 -0.83 -8.65
N THR A 18 -4.15 0.15 -8.81
CA THR A 18 -4.93 0.76 -7.71
C THR A 18 -6.28 0.03 -7.61
N SER A 19 -6.50 -0.75 -6.56
CA SER A 19 -7.79 -1.38 -6.29
C SER A 19 -8.74 -0.34 -5.70
N ASN A 20 -9.84 0.01 -6.35
CA ASN A 20 -10.94 0.67 -5.67
C ASN A 20 -11.76 -0.40 -4.95
N ILE A 21 -11.71 -0.45 -3.62
CA ILE A 21 -12.67 -1.24 -2.86
C ILE A 21 -14.00 -0.50 -2.93
N ILE A 22 -15.05 -1.15 -3.44
CA ILE A 22 -16.43 -0.68 -3.32
C ILE A 22 -17.15 -1.71 -2.45
N ALA A 23 -17.34 -1.40 -1.18
CA ALA A 23 -18.19 -2.18 -0.30
C ALA A 23 -19.64 -1.70 -0.48
N CYS A 24 -20.51 -2.55 -1.00
CA CYS A 24 -21.95 -2.28 -1.04
C CYS A 24 -22.57 -2.65 0.31
N ARG A 25 -23.12 -1.66 1.01
CA ARG A 25 -23.93 -1.86 2.21
C ARG A 25 -25.37 -2.22 1.79
N SER A 26 -25.87 -3.37 2.21
CA SER A 26 -27.31 -3.60 2.30
C SER A 26 -27.72 -3.34 3.74
N ASP A 27 -28.63 -2.40 3.95
CA ASP A 27 -29.22 -2.17 5.27
C ASP A 27 -30.11 -3.36 5.64
N ASP A 28 -29.54 -4.34 6.34
CA ASP A 28 -30.31 -5.30 7.13
C ASP A 28 -29.93 -5.16 8.59
N ARG A 29 -30.94 -5.13 9.46
CA ARG A 29 -30.90 -4.63 10.85
C ARG A 29 -30.13 -5.49 11.86
N ASN A 30 -29.12 -6.25 11.44
CA ASN A 30 -28.28 -7.10 12.33
C ASN A 30 -26.81 -6.64 12.31
N ASN A 31 -26.55 -5.49 12.93
CA ASN A 31 -25.29 -4.74 12.76
C ASN A 31 -24.03 -5.41 13.33
N ASP A 32 -24.10 -6.20 14.42
CA ASP A 32 -22.88 -6.72 15.08
C ASP A 32 -22.25 -7.94 14.37
N LYS A 33 -23.05 -8.74 13.68
CA LYS A 33 -22.53 -9.85 12.86
C LYS A 33 -22.03 -9.35 11.50
N GLN A 34 -22.73 -8.39 10.89
CA GLN A 34 -22.34 -7.82 9.60
C GLN A 34 -21.11 -6.91 9.65
N GLU A 35 -20.86 -6.15 10.74
CA GLU A 35 -19.61 -5.37 10.87
C GLU A 35 -18.36 -6.26 11.04
N LYS A 36 -18.47 -7.37 11.77
CA LYS A 36 -17.40 -8.37 11.85
C LYS A 36 -17.20 -9.08 10.52
N GLU A 37 -18.29 -9.53 9.87
CA GLU A 37 -18.23 -10.15 8.54
C GLU A 37 -17.62 -9.22 7.48
N ASN A 38 -17.98 -7.93 7.45
CA ASN A 38 -17.43 -6.98 6.46
C ASN A 38 -15.93 -6.67 6.71
N ASN A 39 -15.51 -6.55 7.97
CA ASN A 39 -14.09 -6.38 8.29
C ASN A 39 -13.28 -7.65 7.98
N ASP A 40 -13.85 -8.82 8.22
CA ASP A 40 -13.21 -10.10 7.90
C ASP A 40 -13.22 -10.37 6.39
N ASP A 41 -14.22 -9.91 5.65
CA ASP A 41 -14.26 -9.90 4.19
C ASP A 41 -13.19 -9.00 3.59
N ILE A 42 -12.99 -7.80 4.14
CA ILE A 42 -11.92 -6.89 3.71
C ILE A 42 -10.54 -7.49 4.02
N LYS A 43 -10.34 -8.09 5.20
CA LYS A 43 -9.09 -8.80 5.52
C LYS A 43 -8.86 -9.99 4.59
N THR A 44 -9.90 -10.78 4.35
CA THR A 44 -9.87 -11.93 3.43
C THR A 44 -9.53 -11.48 2.03
N TRP A 45 -10.18 -10.42 1.54
CA TRP A 45 -9.91 -9.80 0.26
C TRP A 45 -8.45 -9.38 0.12
N ASN A 46 -7.91 -8.66 1.10
CA ASN A 46 -6.51 -8.25 1.07
C ASN A 46 -5.55 -9.45 1.10
N LYS A 47 -5.83 -10.44 1.95
CA LYS A 47 -5.04 -11.67 2.01
C LYS A 47 -5.04 -12.35 0.63
N LEU A 48 -6.21 -12.49 0.02
CA LEU A 48 -6.37 -13.13 -1.29
C LEU A 48 -5.66 -12.36 -2.40
N GLN A 49 -5.71 -11.03 -2.41
CA GLN A 49 -4.94 -10.22 -3.37
C GLN A 49 -3.43 -10.41 -3.22
N VAL A 50 -2.92 -10.42 -1.98
CA VAL A 50 -1.49 -10.65 -1.69
C VAL A 50 -1.09 -12.08 -2.07
N GLU A 51 -1.94 -13.06 -1.77
CA GLU A 51 -1.67 -14.46 -2.05
C GLU A 51 -1.65 -14.74 -3.55
N ALA A 52 -2.65 -14.28 -4.30
CA ALA A 52 -2.68 -14.39 -5.75
C ALA A 52 -1.42 -13.80 -6.38
N LYS A 53 -1.02 -12.59 -5.97
CA LYS A 53 0.22 -11.94 -6.41
C LYS A 53 1.46 -12.77 -6.11
N ASN A 54 1.61 -13.23 -4.87
CA ASN A 54 2.78 -13.98 -4.44
C ASN A 54 2.87 -15.34 -5.15
N MET A 55 1.74 -16.00 -5.39
CA MET A 55 1.73 -17.26 -6.13
C MET A 55 2.18 -17.06 -7.57
N PHE A 56 1.72 -16.03 -8.28
CA PHE A 56 2.21 -15.73 -9.64
C PHE A 56 3.72 -15.49 -9.70
N LEU A 57 4.29 -14.81 -8.70
CA LEU A 57 5.74 -14.56 -8.62
C LEU A 57 6.56 -15.81 -8.28
N ASN A 58 5.99 -16.73 -7.49
CA ASN A 58 6.72 -17.88 -6.94
C ASN A 58 6.58 -19.17 -7.77
N GLU A 59 5.55 -19.25 -8.62
CA GLU A 59 5.18 -20.49 -9.31
C GLU A 59 6.04 -20.80 -10.54
N LEU A 60 6.65 -19.80 -11.20
CA LEU A 60 7.35 -20.02 -12.47
C LEU A 60 8.84 -20.25 -12.24
N LYS A 61 9.32 -21.44 -12.63
CA LYS A 61 10.74 -21.76 -12.60
C LYS A 61 11.40 -21.27 -13.88
N LYS A 62 12.73 -21.06 -13.85
CA LYS A 62 13.48 -20.64 -15.04
C LYS A 62 13.32 -21.61 -16.22
N GLU A 63 13.18 -22.90 -15.92
CA GLU A 63 13.00 -23.96 -16.92
C GLU A 63 11.64 -23.89 -17.64
N ASP A 64 10.63 -23.32 -16.97
CA ASP A 64 9.28 -23.10 -17.50
C ASP A 64 9.20 -21.87 -18.42
N MET A 65 10.31 -21.13 -18.55
CA MET A 65 10.37 -19.87 -19.27
C MET A 65 11.29 -19.90 -20.49
N VAL A 66 12.08 -20.96 -20.67
CA VAL A 66 13.02 -21.08 -21.80
C VAL A 66 12.65 -22.28 -22.66
N TYR A 67 12.43 -22.06 -23.96
CA TYR A 67 11.96 -23.05 -24.91
C TYR A 67 12.88 -23.18 -26.12
N LYS A 68 13.10 -24.43 -26.55
CA LYS A 68 13.85 -24.74 -27.76
C LYS A 68 12.91 -24.78 -28.97
N ILE A 69 13.07 -23.86 -29.90
CA ILE A 69 12.37 -23.85 -31.20
C ILE A 69 13.40 -23.49 -32.26
N ASN A 70 13.78 -24.45 -33.10
CA ASN A 70 14.87 -24.25 -34.06
C ASN A 70 14.46 -23.31 -35.20
N ASP A 71 13.23 -23.45 -35.70
CA ASP A 71 12.78 -22.86 -36.96
C ASP A 71 11.73 -21.74 -36.75
N SER A 72 11.85 -20.97 -35.67
CA SER A 72 10.95 -19.85 -35.40
C SER A 72 11.19 -18.70 -36.38
N THR A 73 10.13 -18.21 -37.02
CA THR A 73 10.18 -17.04 -37.90
C THR A 73 10.47 -15.75 -37.13
N LEU A 74 10.18 -15.73 -35.83
CA LEU A 74 10.33 -14.58 -34.95
C LEU A 74 11.79 -14.13 -34.77
N TYR A 75 12.78 -15.00 -35.04
CA TYR A 75 14.20 -14.64 -34.97
C TYR A 75 14.59 -13.51 -35.94
N GLY A 76 13.88 -13.37 -37.05
CA GLY A 76 14.14 -12.31 -38.04
C GLY A 76 13.37 -11.02 -37.80
N GLU A 77 12.43 -11.01 -36.85
CA GLU A 77 11.49 -9.91 -36.64
C GLU A 77 12.04 -8.79 -35.74
N VAL A 78 13.13 -9.07 -35.01
CA VAL A 78 13.82 -8.14 -34.12
C VAL A 78 15.33 -8.24 -34.31
N SER A 79 16.04 -7.13 -34.13
CA SER A 79 17.48 -7.01 -34.33
C SER A 79 18.10 -6.02 -33.34
N ASN A 80 19.41 -5.82 -33.43
CA ASN A 80 20.11 -4.78 -32.68
C ASN A 80 19.60 -3.35 -32.99
N THR A 81 19.10 -3.11 -34.21
CA THR A 81 18.51 -1.83 -34.64
C THR A 81 17.01 -1.76 -34.35
N ASN A 82 16.29 -2.88 -34.48
CA ASN A 82 14.85 -2.99 -34.20
C ASN A 82 14.64 -3.89 -32.98
N GLN A 83 14.92 -3.35 -31.78
CA GLN A 83 15.06 -4.15 -30.56
C GLN A 83 13.74 -4.70 -29.99
N SER A 84 12.59 -4.18 -30.40
CA SER A 84 11.28 -4.56 -29.86
C SER A 84 10.17 -4.44 -30.89
N LYS A 85 9.22 -5.37 -30.87
CA LYS A 85 8.06 -5.39 -31.77
C LYS A 85 6.85 -6.01 -31.05
N ASN A 86 5.70 -5.33 -31.10
CA ASN A 86 4.43 -5.94 -30.71
C ASN A 86 4.00 -6.94 -31.78
N VAL A 87 3.59 -8.14 -31.35
CA VAL A 87 3.18 -9.20 -32.25
C VAL A 87 1.85 -9.78 -31.82
N ASN A 88 1.03 -10.15 -32.80
CA ASN A 88 -0.09 -11.03 -32.55
C ASN A 88 0.43 -12.47 -32.62
N LEU A 89 0.89 -13.00 -31.49
CA LEU A 89 1.53 -14.30 -31.45
C LEU A 89 0.49 -15.41 -31.65
N THR A 90 0.62 -16.18 -32.73
CA THR A 90 -0.22 -17.33 -33.05
C THR A 90 0.63 -18.58 -33.27
N GLY A 91 0.07 -19.78 -33.11
CA GLY A 91 0.77 -21.03 -33.37
C GLY A 91 1.56 -21.57 -32.18
N THR A 92 2.62 -22.34 -32.44
CA THR A 92 3.37 -23.14 -31.46
C THR A 92 3.85 -22.31 -30.27
N GLU A 93 4.48 -21.16 -30.53
CA GLU A 93 5.00 -20.25 -29.51
C GLU A 93 3.89 -19.73 -28.58
N SER A 94 2.76 -19.31 -29.16
CA SER A 94 1.60 -18.81 -28.42
C SER A 94 0.97 -19.90 -27.56
N ASN A 95 0.85 -21.11 -28.10
CA ASN A 95 0.26 -22.26 -27.42
C ASN A 95 1.11 -22.69 -26.22
N ILE A 96 2.43 -22.75 -26.37
CA ILE A 96 3.34 -23.08 -25.27
C ILE A 96 3.20 -22.08 -24.13
N ILE A 97 3.29 -20.78 -24.42
CA ILE A 97 3.19 -19.72 -23.41
C ILE A 97 1.81 -19.76 -22.72
N THR A 98 0.74 -19.84 -23.52
CA THR A 98 -0.63 -19.86 -23.01
C THR A 98 -0.86 -21.07 -22.10
N GLN A 99 -0.43 -22.27 -22.49
CA GLN A 99 -0.56 -23.48 -21.67
C GLN A 99 0.19 -23.39 -20.34
N VAL A 100 1.39 -22.81 -20.32
CA VAL A 100 2.15 -22.63 -19.07
C VAL A 100 1.38 -21.74 -18.12
N ILE A 101 0.90 -20.59 -18.61
CA ILE A 101 0.18 -19.63 -17.79
C ILE A 101 -1.16 -20.20 -17.32
N GLU A 102 -1.94 -20.83 -18.19
CA GLU A 102 -3.23 -21.44 -17.84
C GLU A 102 -3.07 -22.54 -16.79
N ASN A 103 -2.11 -23.46 -16.97
CA ASN A 103 -1.85 -24.51 -15.96
C ASN A 103 -1.45 -23.94 -14.59
N LYS A 104 -0.79 -22.78 -14.55
CA LYS A 104 -0.44 -22.11 -13.28
C LYS A 104 -1.64 -21.36 -12.70
N LEU A 105 -2.42 -20.69 -13.54
CA LEU A 105 -3.66 -20.06 -13.15
C LEU A 105 -4.60 -21.07 -12.50
N ASP A 106 -4.75 -22.25 -13.10
CA ASP A 106 -5.58 -23.34 -12.58
C ASP A 106 -5.11 -23.81 -11.20
N LYS A 107 -3.79 -23.93 -10.99
CA LYS A 107 -3.24 -24.27 -9.67
C LYS A 107 -3.55 -23.21 -8.62
N ILE A 108 -3.39 -21.93 -8.96
CA ILE A 108 -3.69 -20.80 -8.07
C ILE A 108 -5.19 -20.78 -7.76
N ASN A 109 -6.04 -20.90 -8.77
CA ASN A 109 -7.49 -20.95 -8.63
C ASN A 109 -7.93 -22.12 -7.76
N ASN A 110 -7.39 -23.32 -7.98
CA ASN A 110 -7.71 -24.49 -7.16
C ASN A 110 -7.29 -24.31 -5.69
N LYS A 111 -6.13 -23.68 -5.43
CA LYS A 111 -5.68 -23.38 -4.07
C LYS A 111 -6.62 -22.39 -3.38
N ILE A 112 -6.95 -21.28 -4.04
CA ILE A 112 -7.88 -20.27 -3.52
C ILE A 112 -9.27 -20.89 -3.31
N LYS A 113 -9.79 -21.66 -4.27
CA LYS A 113 -11.05 -22.39 -4.11
C LYS A 113 -11.05 -23.32 -2.91
N THR A 114 -9.94 -24.00 -2.64
CA THR A 114 -9.84 -24.91 -1.50
C THR A 114 -9.85 -24.14 -0.18
N GLU A 115 -9.10 -23.04 -0.10
CA GLU A 115 -9.01 -22.21 1.12
C GLU A 115 -10.28 -21.39 1.38
N TYR A 116 -11.02 -21.03 0.33
CA TYR A 116 -12.20 -20.15 0.36
C TYR A 116 -13.43 -20.83 -0.27
N ASN A 117 -13.58 -22.14 -0.06
CA ASN A 117 -14.57 -23.01 -0.72
C ASN A 117 -16.03 -22.56 -0.56
N ASN A 118 -16.34 -21.89 0.55
CA ASN A 118 -17.62 -21.30 0.85
C ASN A 118 -18.00 -20.13 -0.06
N PHE A 119 -17.02 -19.53 -0.76
CA PHE A 119 -17.25 -18.40 -1.67
C PHE A 119 -17.15 -18.78 -3.16
N TYR A 120 -16.43 -19.86 -3.49
CA TYR A 120 -16.14 -20.24 -4.88
C TYR A 120 -16.68 -21.62 -5.25
N TYR A 121 -17.99 -21.81 -5.10
CA TYR A 121 -18.65 -23.08 -5.45
C TYR A 121 -18.61 -23.38 -6.96
N ASN A 122 -18.98 -22.39 -7.79
CA ASN A 122 -19.11 -22.54 -9.26
C ASN A 122 -18.44 -21.39 -10.04
N SER A 123 -17.47 -20.69 -9.45
CA SER A 123 -16.79 -19.55 -10.07
C SER A 123 -15.29 -19.64 -9.87
N GLU A 124 -14.52 -19.24 -10.89
CA GLU A 124 -13.07 -19.08 -10.76
C GLU A 124 -12.74 -17.78 -10.02
N PRO A 125 -11.86 -17.82 -9.00
CA PRO A 125 -11.39 -16.61 -8.33
C PRO A 125 -10.68 -15.65 -9.28
N ILE A 126 -9.84 -16.17 -10.17
CA ILE A 126 -9.02 -15.38 -11.10
C ILE A 126 -9.32 -15.79 -12.54
N LYS A 127 -9.50 -14.81 -13.42
CA LYS A 127 -9.62 -15.00 -14.87
C LYS A 127 -8.69 -14.07 -15.64
N ILE A 128 -8.17 -14.52 -16.77
CA ILE A 128 -7.40 -13.66 -17.69
C ILE A 128 -8.40 -12.90 -18.56
N ILE A 129 -8.32 -11.57 -18.57
CA ILE A 129 -9.23 -10.71 -19.34
C ILE A 129 -8.56 -10.09 -20.57
N GLN A 130 -7.25 -9.93 -20.54
CA GLN A 130 -6.48 -9.41 -21.68
C GLN A 130 -5.09 -10.02 -21.71
N LYS A 131 -4.57 -10.24 -22.92
CA LYS A 131 -3.18 -10.65 -23.15
C LYS A 131 -2.60 -9.98 -24.40
N THR A 132 -1.35 -9.56 -24.32
CA THR A 132 -0.58 -9.00 -25.44
C THR A 132 0.84 -9.56 -25.43
N PHE A 133 1.44 -9.67 -26.61
CA PHE A 133 2.80 -10.19 -26.77
C PHE A 133 3.70 -9.12 -27.38
N THR A 134 4.86 -8.93 -26.78
CA THR A 134 5.94 -8.11 -27.33
C THR A 134 7.19 -8.97 -27.43
N ILE A 135 7.80 -9.04 -28.61
CA ILE A 135 9.09 -9.70 -28.78
C ILE A 135 10.22 -8.68 -28.68
N ASN A 136 11.31 -9.07 -28.04
CA ASN A 136 12.51 -8.27 -27.86
C ASN A 136 13.73 -9.05 -28.31
N TYR A 137 14.67 -8.34 -28.94
CA TYR A 137 15.95 -8.87 -29.35
C TYR A 137 16.80 -9.23 -28.13
N ILE A 138 17.44 -10.40 -28.16
CA ILE A 138 18.53 -10.78 -27.24
C ILE A 138 19.83 -10.67 -28.04
N ASP A 139 20.69 -9.74 -27.67
CA ASP A 139 21.98 -9.57 -28.34
C ASP A 139 22.93 -10.73 -27.92
N PRO A 140 23.54 -11.46 -28.86
CA PRO A 140 24.51 -12.51 -28.56
C PRO A 140 25.67 -12.07 -27.66
N LYS A 141 25.99 -10.77 -27.61
CA LYS A 141 26.93 -10.21 -26.62
C LYS A 141 26.54 -10.55 -25.19
N ALA A 142 25.25 -10.75 -24.88
CA ALA A 142 24.76 -11.22 -23.59
C ALA A 142 25.48 -12.49 -23.10
N TYR A 143 25.88 -13.37 -24.02
CA TYR A 143 26.43 -14.68 -23.71
C TYR A 143 27.91 -14.67 -23.32
N SER A 144 28.62 -13.57 -23.63
CA SER A 144 30.05 -13.39 -23.36
C SER A 144 30.36 -12.56 -22.11
N ILE A 145 29.34 -11.94 -21.48
CA ILE A 145 29.51 -10.94 -20.42
C ILE A 145 30.26 -11.46 -19.19
N ILE A 146 30.10 -12.74 -18.85
CA ILE A 146 30.57 -13.23 -17.54
C ILE A 146 32.00 -13.73 -17.55
N ASN A 147 32.56 -14.09 -18.69
CA ASN A 147 33.87 -14.77 -18.68
C ASN A 147 34.90 -14.19 -19.64
N ASN A 148 34.60 -13.15 -20.43
CA ASN A 148 35.44 -12.76 -21.59
C ASN A 148 35.81 -13.94 -22.51
N ILE A 149 35.15 -15.09 -22.35
CA ILE A 149 35.36 -16.27 -23.18
C ILE A 149 34.63 -15.98 -24.48
N ASN A 150 35.38 -16.02 -25.57
CA ASN A 150 34.86 -15.92 -26.91
C ASN A 150 34.02 -17.18 -27.19
N VAL A 151 32.76 -17.17 -26.72
CA VAL A 151 31.85 -18.28 -26.96
C VAL A 151 31.48 -18.22 -28.43
N ASN A 152 31.66 -19.33 -29.15
CA ASN A 152 31.28 -19.42 -30.55
C ASN A 152 29.74 -19.48 -30.67
N ALA A 153 29.09 -18.35 -30.38
CA ALA A 153 27.65 -18.21 -30.25
C ALA A 153 26.93 -17.97 -31.60
N HIS A 154 27.67 -18.04 -32.71
CA HIS A 154 27.19 -17.73 -34.06
C HIS A 154 25.92 -18.50 -34.46
N ASN A 155 25.66 -19.66 -33.84
CA ASN A 155 24.50 -20.52 -34.14
C ASN A 155 23.40 -20.49 -33.06
N VAL A 156 23.60 -19.76 -31.97
CA VAL A 156 22.57 -19.62 -30.91
C VAL A 156 21.76 -18.38 -31.18
N LYS A 157 20.50 -18.56 -31.57
CA LYS A 157 19.51 -17.48 -31.68
C LYS A 157 18.63 -17.48 -30.45
N GLY A 158 18.20 -16.30 -30.02
CA GLY A 158 17.33 -16.12 -28.88
C GLY A 158 16.47 -14.87 -29.04
N ILE A 159 15.19 -14.98 -28.69
CA ILE A 159 14.29 -13.84 -28.54
C ILE A 159 13.62 -13.90 -27.18
N LYS A 160 13.43 -12.74 -26.58
CA LYS A 160 12.62 -12.58 -25.37
C LYS A 160 11.19 -12.30 -25.81
N ILE A 161 10.24 -13.06 -25.30
CA ILE A 161 8.80 -12.78 -25.44
C ILE A 161 8.29 -12.25 -24.11
N ILE A 162 7.87 -11.00 -24.10
CA ILE A 162 7.14 -10.38 -23.00
C ILE A 162 5.66 -10.71 -23.20
N TYR A 163 5.11 -11.46 -22.26
CA TYR A 163 3.69 -11.77 -22.18
C TYR A 163 3.05 -10.86 -21.13
N ASP A 164 2.42 -9.79 -21.62
CA ASP A 164 1.69 -8.84 -20.80
C ASP A 164 0.26 -9.35 -20.65
N LEU A 165 -0.16 -9.64 -19.42
CA LEU A 165 -1.50 -10.08 -19.12
C LEU A 165 -2.18 -9.16 -18.12
N GLN A 166 -3.49 -9.08 -18.25
CA GLN A 166 -4.36 -8.54 -17.22
C GLN A 166 -5.24 -9.66 -16.69
N PHE A 167 -5.16 -9.90 -15.39
CA PHE A 167 -6.05 -10.83 -14.70
C PHE A 167 -7.01 -10.07 -13.81
N GLU A 168 -8.27 -10.49 -13.83
CA GLU A 168 -9.30 -10.03 -12.91
C GLU A 168 -9.39 -11.05 -11.77
N LEU A 169 -9.25 -10.55 -10.54
CA LEU A 169 -9.53 -11.30 -9.34
C LEU A 169 -10.90 -10.88 -8.81
N THR A 170 -11.73 -11.86 -8.49
CA THR A 170 -13.09 -11.66 -7.97
C THR A 170 -13.21 -12.28 -6.59
N TYR A 171 -13.78 -11.55 -5.64
CA TYR A 171 -14.23 -12.06 -4.34
C TYR A 171 -15.63 -11.52 -4.04
N LYS A 172 -16.62 -12.41 -3.98
CA LYS A 172 -18.05 -12.05 -3.95
C LYS A 172 -18.38 -11.09 -5.12
N ASN A 173 -18.77 -9.85 -4.82
CA ASN A 173 -19.08 -8.82 -5.82
C ASN A 173 -17.94 -7.82 -6.04
N ILE A 174 -16.77 -8.03 -5.43
CA ILE A 174 -15.61 -7.16 -5.55
C ILE A 174 -14.67 -7.73 -6.61
N THR A 175 -14.37 -6.92 -7.62
CA THR A 175 -13.44 -7.27 -8.70
C THR A 175 -12.25 -6.34 -8.70
N ASN A 176 -11.05 -6.85 -8.93
CA ASN A 176 -9.87 -6.02 -9.15
C ASN A 176 -9.01 -6.57 -10.29
N ASN A 177 -8.50 -5.66 -11.11
CA ASN A 177 -7.67 -5.99 -12.25
C ASN A 177 -6.20 -5.77 -11.91
N PHE A 178 -5.39 -6.76 -12.24
CA PHE A 178 -3.95 -6.74 -12.03
C PHE A 178 -3.26 -6.93 -13.36
N ASN A 179 -2.29 -6.07 -13.64
CA ASN A 179 -1.41 -6.22 -14.80
C ASN A 179 -0.15 -6.95 -14.37
N HIS A 180 0.28 -7.92 -15.15
CA HIS A 180 1.51 -8.66 -14.92
C HIS A 180 2.24 -8.93 -16.23
N LYS A 181 3.57 -9.05 -16.13
CA LYS A 181 4.44 -9.30 -17.28
C LYS A 181 5.27 -10.54 -17.01
N PHE A 182 5.18 -11.53 -17.90
CA PHE A 182 6.07 -12.69 -17.88
C PHE A 182 7.09 -12.61 -19.01
N ASN A 183 8.31 -13.04 -18.72
CA ASN A 183 9.41 -13.03 -19.68
C ASN A 183 9.74 -14.47 -20.08
N PHE A 184 9.39 -14.84 -21.31
CA PHE A 184 9.76 -16.11 -21.93
C PHE A 184 10.94 -15.92 -22.87
N ILE A 185 11.71 -16.98 -23.12
CA ILE A 185 12.77 -17.00 -24.12
C ILE A 185 12.55 -18.16 -25.07
N ILE A 186 12.58 -17.87 -26.35
CA ILE A 186 12.60 -18.87 -27.41
C ILE A 186 13.99 -18.86 -28.03
N THR A 187 14.59 -20.04 -28.14
CA THR A 187 15.98 -20.17 -28.57
C THR A 187 16.23 -21.44 -29.39
N THR A 188 17.29 -21.44 -30.19
CA THR A 188 17.80 -22.65 -30.85
C THR A 188 18.53 -23.58 -29.87
N ASN A 189 18.92 -23.10 -28.68
CA ASN A 189 19.65 -23.91 -27.69
C ASN A 189 19.24 -23.58 -26.24
N LYS A 190 18.22 -24.31 -25.74
CA LYS A 190 17.68 -24.15 -24.37
C LYS A 190 18.73 -24.29 -23.28
N ASN A 191 19.54 -25.35 -23.31
CA ASN A 191 20.49 -25.65 -22.23
C ASN A 191 21.57 -24.56 -22.15
N PHE A 192 22.09 -24.12 -23.31
CA PHE A 192 23.05 -23.03 -23.36
C PHE A 192 22.49 -21.73 -22.76
N ILE A 193 21.26 -21.35 -23.10
CA ILE A 193 20.63 -20.14 -22.55
C ILE A 193 20.39 -20.28 -21.05
N LEU A 194 19.92 -21.43 -20.56
CA LEU A 194 19.73 -21.67 -19.13
C LEU A 194 21.03 -21.59 -18.34
N ASP A 195 22.13 -22.12 -18.87
CA ASP A 195 23.46 -22.02 -18.25
C ASP A 195 23.92 -20.56 -18.18
N LYS A 196 23.71 -19.79 -19.25
CA LYS A 196 24.06 -18.36 -19.28
C LYS A 196 23.23 -17.52 -18.33
N ILE A 197 21.92 -17.78 -18.23
CA ILE A 197 21.06 -17.13 -17.25
C ILE A 197 21.54 -17.45 -15.83
N SER A 198 21.88 -18.71 -15.55
CA SER A 198 22.34 -19.13 -14.22
C SER A 198 23.65 -18.43 -13.84
N GLN A 199 24.62 -18.40 -14.75
CA GLN A 199 25.87 -17.66 -14.54
C GLN A 199 25.59 -16.16 -14.28
N LEU A 200 24.69 -15.53 -15.07
CA LEU A 200 24.37 -14.10 -14.92
C LEU A 200 23.71 -13.83 -13.58
N VAL A 201 22.77 -14.68 -13.19
CA VAL A 201 22.13 -14.64 -11.88
C VAL A 201 23.18 -14.69 -10.77
N ASP A 202 24.13 -15.62 -10.82
CA ASP A 202 25.13 -15.77 -9.76
C ASP A 202 26.04 -14.55 -9.69
N TYR A 203 26.51 -14.05 -10.84
CA TYR A 203 27.29 -12.82 -10.91
C TYR A 203 26.53 -11.62 -10.33
N ILE A 204 25.28 -11.43 -10.76
CA ILE A 204 24.43 -10.30 -10.33
C ILE A 204 24.10 -10.39 -8.84
N LYS A 205 23.85 -11.59 -8.31
CA LYS A 205 23.69 -11.82 -6.87
C LYS A 205 24.93 -11.38 -6.10
N THR A 206 26.13 -11.73 -6.57
CA THR A 206 27.38 -11.23 -5.96
C THR A 206 27.42 -9.71 -6.00
N GLN A 207 27.08 -9.08 -7.12
CA GLN A 207 27.08 -7.61 -7.23
C GLN A 207 26.04 -6.94 -6.31
N ILE A 208 24.89 -7.57 -6.14
CA ILE A 208 23.84 -7.14 -5.21
C ILE A 208 24.34 -7.24 -3.78
N ASN A 209 24.89 -8.39 -3.38
CA ASN A 209 25.43 -8.59 -2.03
C ASN A 209 26.52 -7.57 -1.76
N ASP A 210 27.50 -7.42 -2.66
CA ASP A 210 28.54 -6.39 -2.54
C ASP A 210 27.97 -4.98 -2.38
N PHE A 211 26.91 -4.65 -3.13
CA PHE A 211 26.28 -3.33 -3.07
C PHE A 211 25.59 -3.06 -1.73
N TYR A 212 24.92 -4.06 -1.16
CA TYR A 212 24.18 -3.91 0.10
C TYR A 212 25.06 -4.13 1.33
N ASP A 213 26.05 -5.03 1.27
CA ASP A 213 26.94 -5.39 2.37
C ASP A 213 28.10 -4.41 2.54
N ASN A 214 28.78 -4.01 1.46
CA ASN A 214 30.01 -3.20 1.58
C ASN A 214 29.77 -1.67 1.70
N GLN A 215 28.53 -1.19 1.57
CA GLN A 215 28.24 0.26 1.51
C GLN A 215 27.25 0.76 2.58
N ASN A 216 26.93 -0.04 3.62
CA ASN A 216 25.82 0.27 4.54
C ASN A 216 24.47 0.51 3.82
N ASN A 217 24.31 0.06 2.56
CA ASN A 217 23.09 0.27 1.78
C ASN A 217 21.99 -0.73 2.12
N SER A 218 22.28 -1.82 2.87
CA SER A 218 21.28 -2.75 3.41
C SER A 218 20.23 -2.06 4.30
N LYS A 219 20.57 -0.85 4.75
CA LYS A 219 19.74 0.06 5.50
C LYS A 219 19.58 1.36 4.72
N ILE A 220 18.42 1.52 4.12
CA ILE A 220 18.08 2.74 3.39
C ILE A 220 17.28 3.63 4.35
N LYS A 221 17.73 4.87 4.53
CA LYS A 221 17.01 5.87 5.31
C LYS A 221 16.25 6.81 4.39
N LEU A 222 14.95 6.93 4.59
CA LEU A 222 14.06 7.82 3.85
C LEU A 222 14.57 9.27 3.86
N ASP A 223 15.09 9.73 5.00
CA ASP A 223 15.60 11.08 5.19
C ASP A 223 16.83 11.40 4.31
N ASN A 224 17.55 10.37 3.87
CA ASN A 224 18.70 10.54 3.00
C ASN A 224 18.28 10.64 1.52
N LEU A 225 17.02 10.39 1.19
CA LEU A 225 16.53 10.47 -0.18
C LEU A 225 16.25 11.94 -0.54
N THR A 226 16.94 12.46 -1.55
CA THR A 226 16.78 13.85 -2.02
C THR A 226 15.33 14.18 -2.35
N GLU A 227 14.57 13.21 -2.86
CA GLU A 227 13.15 13.37 -3.16
C GLU A 227 12.30 13.55 -1.91
N TYR A 228 12.66 12.88 -0.80
CA TYR A 228 11.99 13.10 0.48
C TYR A 228 12.28 14.48 1.05
N ASN A 229 13.52 14.94 0.92
CA ASN A 229 13.92 16.28 1.34
C ASN A 229 13.28 17.38 0.48
N ASN A 230 13.16 17.17 -0.83
CA ASN A 230 12.52 18.09 -1.77
C ASN A 230 11.01 18.17 -1.56
N LEU A 231 10.38 17.06 -1.17
CA LEU A 231 8.96 17.03 -0.77
C LEU A 231 8.76 17.51 0.68
N LYS A 232 9.82 17.94 1.38
CA LYS A 232 9.78 18.45 2.77
C LYS A 232 8.97 17.58 3.74
N GLY A 233 8.91 16.26 3.57
CA GLY A 233 8.08 15.39 4.41
C GLY A 233 6.58 15.34 4.04
N ASP A 234 6.23 15.66 2.80
CA ASP A 234 4.91 15.41 2.21
C ASP A 234 4.77 13.96 1.70
N ILE A 235 5.68 13.05 2.09
CA ILE A 235 5.54 11.63 1.80
C ILE A 235 4.66 10.98 2.86
N ASP A 236 3.73 10.14 2.41
CA ASP A 236 2.97 9.29 3.29
C ASP A 236 3.77 8.03 3.58
N ILE A 237 4.42 7.99 4.75
CA ILE A 237 5.19 6.82 5.18
C ILE A 237 4.34 5.56 5.33
N PHE A 238 3.02 5.69 5.34
CA PHE A 238 2.10 4.56 5.43
C PHE A 238 1.62 4.04 4.06
N ASP A 239 1.90 4.75 2.96
CA ASP A 239 1.62 4.30 1.60
C ASP A 239 2.80 3.48 1.05
N ASN A 240 2.68 2.15 1.17
CA ASN A 240 3.67 1.21 0.67
C ASN A 240 3.94 1.37 -0.83
N THR A 241 2.99 1.82 -1.65
CA THR A 241 3.25 2.03 -3.08
C THR A 241 4.07 3.28 -3.34
N GLN A 242 3.77 4.40 -2.66
CA GLN A 242 4.59 5.60 -2.75
C GLN A 242 6.03 5.29 -2.28
N ASN A 243 6.16 4.64 -1.12
CA ASN A 243 7.45 4.21 -0.57
C ASN A 243 8.22 3.30 -1.53
N THR A 244 7.54 2.28 -2.09
CA THR A 244 8.15 1.35 -3.04
C THR A 244 8.66 2.06 -4.29
N LYS A 245 7.91 3.02 -4.83
CA LYS A 245 8.32 3.78 -6.02
C LYS A 245 9.57 4.62 -5.74
N LEU A 246 9.59 5.34 -4.61
CA LEU A 246 10.73 6.17 -4.20
C LEU A 246 11.99 5.32 -4.00
N VAL A 247 11.86 4.22 -3.26
CA VAL A 247 12.98 3.32 -2.97
C VAL A 247 13.46 2.61 -4.23
N ASN A 248 12.55 2.17 -5.11
CA ASN A 248 12.93 1.60 -6.40
C ASN A 248 13.68 2.62 -7.25
N LYS A 249 13.20 3.85 -7.37
CA LYS A 249 13.88 4.88 -8.15
C LYS A 249 15.30 5.13 -7.65
N TYR A 250 15.46 5.36 -6.34
CA TYR A 250 16.76 5.58 -5.73
C TYR A 250 17.73 4.41 -5.94
N ASN A 251 17.29 3.18 -5.67
CA ASN A 251 18.16 2.02 -5.82
C ASN A 251 18.43 1.68 -7.27
N ASN A 252 17.44 1.81 -8.15
CA ASN A 252 17.62 1.54 -9.58
C ASN A 252 18.73 2.42 -10.12
N ASP A 253 18.71 3.73 -9.88
CA ASP A 253 19.72 4.64 -10.43
C ASP A 253 21.13 4.32 -9.87
N LYS A 254 21.24 4.13 -8.55
CA LYS A 254 22.52 3.87 -7.89
C LYS A 254 23.08 2.49 -8.27
N PHE A 255 22.27 1.43 -8.18
CA PHE A 255 22.69 0.07 -8.51
C PHE A 255 22.97 -0.08 -10.01
N LEU A 256 22.14 0.50 -10.88
CA LEU A 256 22.35 0.50 -12.33
C LEU A 256 23.69 1.13 -12.70
N SER A 257 24.04 2.28 -12.11
CA SER A 257 25.31 2.95 -12.41
C SER A 257 26.52 2.08 -12.03
N ILE A 258 26.49 1.44 -10.86
CA ILE A 258 27.55 0.52 -10.41
C ILE A 258 27.64 -0.70 -11.33
N LEU A 259 26.48 -1.27 -11.69
CA LEU A 259 26.44 -2.46 -12.53
C LEU A 259 26.93 -2.17 -13.95
N LYS A 260 26.57 -1.02 -14.54
CA LYS A 260 27.12 -0.58 -15.85
C LYS A 260 28.64 -0.49 -15.81
N ALA A 261 29.19 0.12 -14.76
CA ALA A 261 30.64 0.27 -14.60
C ALA A 261 31.33 -1.10 -14.47
N LYS A 262 30.81 -2.00 -13.64
CA LYS A 262 31.39 -3.33 -13.43
C LYS A 262 31.29 -4.24 -14.66
N LEU A 263 30.25 -4.09 -15.47
CA LEU A 263 30.07 -4.83 -16.72
C LEU A 263 30.75 -4.18 -17.93
N ALA A 264 31.47 -3.07 -17.75
CA ALA A 264 32.09 -2.28 -18.82
C ALA A 264 31.10 -1.90 -19.95
N ILE A 265 29.82 -1.72 -19.61
CA ILE A 265 28.78 -1.30 -20.57
C ILE A 265 28.90 0.20 -20.75
N LYS A 266 29.07 0.65 -22.00
CA LYS A 266 29.18 2.08 -22.32
C LYS A 266 27.90 2.82 -21.92
N PRO A 267 27.97 4.07 -21.42
CA PRO A 267 26.79 4.83 -21.00
C PRO A 267 25.71 4.96 -22.06
N GLU A 268 26.10 5.14 -23.33
CA GLU A 268 25.21 5.23 -24.49
C GLU A 268 24.52 3.91 -24.88
N GLU A 269 24.97 2.77 -24.35
CA GLU A 269 24.37 1.48 -24.62
C GLU A 269 23.17 1.22 -23.69
N ASN A 270 21.95 1.27 -24.24
CA ASN A 270 20.69 0.91 -23.55
C ASN A 270 20.52 -0.60 -23.32
N ASN A 271 21.64 -1.29 -23.09
CA ASN A 271 21.74 -2.74 -23.03
C ASN A 271 21.51 -3.29 -21.63
N LEU A 272 21.55 -2.47 -20.58
CA LEU A 272 21.15 -2.87 -19.22
C LEU A 272 19.86 -2.14 -18.83
N LYS A 273 18.81 -2.91 -18.48
CA LYS A 273 17.53 -2.37 -18.03
C LYS A 273 17.14 -2.98 -16.69
N ILE A 274 16.68 -2.13 -15.79
CA ILE A 274 16.10 -2.49 -14.50
C ILE A 274 14.70 -1.89 -14.46
N ASP A 275 13.68 -2.75 -14.40
CA ASP A 275 12.29 -2.31 -14.33
C ASP A 275 11.95 -1.74 -12.95
N ASN A 276 10.89 -0.94 -12.87
CA ASN A 276 10.43 -0.29 -11.63
C ASN A 276 9.95 -1.27 -10.52
N ASN A 277 9.95 -2.58 -10.79
CA ASN A 277 9.60 -3.64 -9.84
C ASN A 277 10.83 -4.41 -9.34
N PHE A 278 12.01 -3.79 -9.39
CA PHE A 278 13.27 -4.37 -8.91
C PHE A 278 13.22 -4.71 -7.42
N LEU A 279 12.59 -3.87 -6.62
CA LEU A 279 12.31 -4.09 -5.22
C LEU A 279 10.83 -4.36 -5.01
N ILE A 280 10.53 -5.48 -4.37
CA ILE A 280 9.18 -5.90 -4.02
C ILE A 280 9.02 -5.71 -2.53
N SER A 281 8.10 -4.83 -2.13
CA SER A 281 7.75 -4.64 -0.72
C SER A 281 7.24 -5.94 -0.12
N GLU A 282 7.84 -6.32 1.00
CA GLU A 282 7.40 -7.42 1.85
C GLU A 282 6.39 -6.86 2.85
N ASN A 283 5.13 -7.26 2.74
CA ASN A 283 4.12 -6.92 3.75
C ASN A 283 4.39 -7.75 5.01
N ASN A 284 5.24 -7.23 5.89
CA ASN A 284 5.60 -7.89 7.13
C ASN A 284 4.90 -7.20 8.31
N ASN A 285 4.20 -7.96 9.16
CA ASN A 285 3.61 -7.44 10.41
C ASN A 285 4.65 -7.01 11.47
N ASN A 286 5.94 -7.04 11.13
CA ASN A 286 7.08 -6.76 12.00
C ASN A 286 7.68 -5.36 11.75
N GLU A 287 6.96 -4.43 11.12
CA GLU A 287 7.40 -3.02 11.06
C GLU A 287 7.28 -2.37 12.43
N ASP A 288 8.23 -1.51 12.79
CA ASP A 288 8.22 -0.84 14.10
C ASP A 288 7.01 0.08 14.26
N ILE A 289 6.44 0.57 13.15
CA ILE A 289 5.17 1.30 13.10
C ILE A 289 4.03 0.49 13.76
N PHE A 290 3.98 -0.83 13.56
CA PHE A 290 2.96 -1.68 14.20
C PHE A 290 3.13 -1.75 15.72
N ASN A 291 4.37 -1.77 16.20
CA ASN A 291 4.66 -1.78 17.64
C ASN A 291 4.28 -0.45 18.29
N ILE A 292 4.60 0.69 17.65
CA ILE A 292 4.17 2.01 18.12
C ILE A 292 2.66 2.11 18.11
N TRP A 293 2.00 1.61 17.06
CA TRP A 293 0.56 1.55 17.01
C TRP A 293 0.00 0.74 18.18
N ARG A 294 0.51 -0.47 18.42
CA ARG A 294 0.09 -1.31 19.55
C ARG A 294 0.28 -0.61 20.89
N ASP A 295 1.38 0.10 21.09
CA ASP A 295 1.67 0.84 22.32
C ASP A 295 0.71 2.01 22.52
N PHE A 296 0.46 2.82 21.49
CA PHE A 296 -0.54 3.88 21.54
C PHE A 296 -1.94 3.30 21.78
N LYS A 297 -2.27 2.20 21.11
CA LYS A 297 -3.53 1.48 21.28
C LYS A 297 -3.65 0.97 22.72
N ALA A 298 -2.62 0.38 23.32
CA ALA A 298 -2.65 -0.10 24.70
C ALA A 298 -2.78 1.05 25.71
N LYS A 299 -2.09 2.17 25.49
CA LYS A 299 -2.23 3.39 26.30
C LYS A 299 -3.65 3.94 26.25
N ASN A 300 -4.30 3.91 25.08
CA ASN A 300 -5.65 4.46 24.88
C ASN A 300 -6.78 3.42 24.98
N GLN A 301 -6.50 2.11 25.01
CA GLN A 301 -7.51 1.06 25.20
C GLN A 301 -7.91 0.90 26.67
N LYS A 302 -7.10 1.41 27.61
CA LYS A 302 -7.55 1.61 29.00
C LYS A 302 -8.78 2.53 29.12
N VAL A 303 -9.16 3.23 28.04
CA VAL A 303 -10.35 4.09 27.93
C VAL A 303 -11.64 3.28 27.62
N SER A 304 -11.63 1.96 27.80
CA SER A 304 -12.80 1.08 27.55
C SER A 304 -13.46 0.52 28.80
N THR A 305 -13.01 0.91 30.01
CA THR A 305 -13.63 0.50 31.27
C THR A 305 -14.33 1.64 32.01
N GLU A 306 -15.43 1.27 32.68
CA GLU A 306 -16.66 2.00 32.98
C GLU A 306 -16.61 3.26 33.87
N LYS A 307 -15.43 3.79 34.26
CA LYS A 307 -15.32 4.91 35.23
C LYS A 307 -14.39 6.08 34.86
N ASP A 308 -13.49 5.93 33.90
CA ASP A 308 -12.32 6.82 33.78
C ASP A 308 -12.44 7.94 32.72
N ILE A 309 -13.64 8.14 32.15
CA ILE A 309 -13.78 8.75 30.83
C ILE A 309 -13.89 10.29 30.84
N LEU A 310 -13.91 10.95 32.00
CA LEU A 310 -13.83 12.42 32.05
C LEU A 310 -12.96 13.01 33.17
N GLU A 311 -12.64 12.26 34.23
CA GLU A 311 -11.80 12.76 35.33
C GLU A 311 -10.32 12.31 35.22
N GLU A 312 -10.06 11.12 34.68
CA GLU A 312 -8.72 10.56 34.46
C GLU A 312 -8.30 10.52 32.98
N ASN A 313 -9.15 11.00 32.08
CA ASN A 313 -8.97 10.89 30.64
C ASN A 313 -7.81 11.78 30.16
N SER A 314 -6.64 11.17 29.91
CA SER A 314 -5.42 11.83 29.42
C SER A 314 -5.61 12.61 28.11
N LEU A 315 -6.73 12.40 27.40
CA LEU A 315 -7.11 12.94 26.10
C LEU A 315 -7.62 14.39 26.14
N SER A 316 -8.52 14.76 27.07
CA SER A 316 -8.96 16.16 27.26
C SER A 316 -7.86 17.01 27.91
N LYS A 317 -7.04 16.39 28.78
CA LYS A 317 -5.83 17.01 29.36
C LYS A 317 -4.76 17.37 28.32
N TRP A 318 -4.66 16.63 27.21
CA TRP A 318 -3.75 17.04 26.15
C TRP A 318 -4.29 18.22 25.36
N LEU A 319 -5.57 18.24 24.98
CA LEU A 319 -6.07 19.27 24.08
C LEU A 319 -6.38 20.61 24.79
N PHE A 320 -6.74 20.55 26.08
CA PHE A 320 -7.11 21.71 26.89
C PHE A 320 -6.15 21.93 28.06
N ASN A 321 -5.91 23.20 28.40
CA ASN A 321 -5.27 23.64 29.63
C ASN A 321 -6.22 24.62 30.35
N ASP A 322 -6.56 24.34 31.61
CA ASP A 322 -7.51 25.15 32.40
C ASP A 322 -8.80 25.51 31.62
N ASN A 323 -9.45 24.50 31.04
CA ASN A 323 -10.65 24.59 30.20
C ASN A 323 -10.49 25.36 28.86
N ASN A 324 -9.33 25.92 28.58
CA ASN A 324 -9.03 26.60 27.32
C ASN A 324 -8.29 25.68 26.36
N LEU A 325 -8.57 25.80 25.07
CA LEU A 325 -7.79 25.09 24.04
C LEU A 325 -6.32 25.53 24.13
N LYS A 326 -5.38 24.60 24.00
CA LYS A 326 -3.94 24.93 24.00
C LYS A 326 -3.55 25.86 22.85
N ASN A 327 -2.30 26.35 22.86
CA ASN A 327 -1.80 27.29 21.86
C ASN A 327 -1.28 26.61 20.56
N ASN A 328 -0.89 25.34 20.63
CA ASN A 328 -0.42 24.53 19.50
C ASN A 328 -0.56 23.03 19.83
N GLY A 329 -0.25 22.16 18.85
CA GLY A 329 -0.23 20.70 19.01
C GLY A 329 1.18 20.11 19.12
N ASP A 330 2.20 20.91 19.43
CA ASP A 330 3.61 20.47 19.38
C ASP A 330 3.93 19.41 20.45
N ASP A 331 3.28 19.48 21.60
CA ASP A 331 3.43 18.54 22.71
C ASP A 331 2.70 17.20 22.48
N PHE A 332 1.96 17.07 21.37
CA PHE A 332 1.28 15.83 21.00
C PHE A 332 2.24 14.66 20.85
N VAL A 333 3.49 14.91 20.44
CA VAL A 333 4.53 13.90 20.30
C VAL A 333 4.73 13.12 21.61
N ASN A 334 4.84 13.85 22.73
CA ASN A 334 5.03 13.28 24.08
C ASN A 334 3.78 12.51 24.54
N PHE A 335 2.60 12.95 24.11
CA PHE A 335 1.35 12.27 24.38
C PHE A 335 1.22 10.96 23.57
N TYR A 336 1.58 10.99 22.29
CA TYR A 336 1.27 9.95 21.32
C TYR A 336 2.11 8.69 21.48
N TYR A 337 3.39 8.78 21.85
CA TYR A 337 4.22 7.60 22.02
C TYR A 337 5.28 7.78 23.09
N ASN A 338 5.81 6.68 23.61
CA ASN A 338 6.95 6.75 24.53
C ASN A 338 8.22 6.95 23.69
N GLU A 339 8.93 8.06 23.89
CA GLU A 339 10.14 8.35 23.14
C GLU A 339 11.23 7.28 23.28
N ASN A 340 11.18 6.48 24.35
CA ASN A 340 12.10 5.36 24.59
C ASN A 340 11.78 4.11 23.74
N THR A 341 10.61 4.04 23.10
CA THR A 341 10.24 2.94 22.18
C THR A 341 11.04 2.99 20.87
N ILE A 342 11.60 4.16 20.52
CA ILE A 342 12.44 4.33 19.31
C ILE A 342 13.81 4.79 19.76
N GLU A 343 14.86 4.01 19.52
CA GLU A 343 16.23 4.45 19.81
C GLU A 343 16.62 5.62 18.88
N ASN A 344 16.88 5.33 17.60
CA ASN A 344 17.40 6.30 16.63
C ASN A 344 16.59 6.39 15.34
N GLU A 345 15.92 5.31 14.97
CA GLU A 345 15.23 5.17 13.69
C GLU A 345 14.13 4.11 13.80
N LEU A 346 13.23 4.15 12.83
CA LEU A 346 12.04 3.33 12.78
C LEU A 346 12.00 2.58 11.45
N LYS A 347 11.91 1.26 11.50
CA LYS A 347 11.68 0.44 10.31
C LYS A 347 10.26 0.64 9.81
N ILE A 348 10.12 1.11 8.58
CA ILE A 348 8.83 1.40 7.94
C ILE A 348 8.46 0.44 6.82
N ASN A 349 9.43 -0.30 6.27
CA ASN A 349 9.17 -1.33 5.25
C ASN A 349 10.37 -2.29 5.11
N SER A 350 10.16 -3.39 4.41
CA SER A 350 11.20 -4.32 3.94
C SER A 350 10.99 -4.64 2.46
N PHE A 351 12.09 -4.88 1.75
CA PHE A 351 12.05 -5.22 0.33
C PHE A 351 12.84 -6.49 0.06
N SER A 352 12.30 -7.32 -0.82
CA SER A 352 13.04 -8.37 -1.51
C SER A 352 13.44 -7.91 -2.91
N ILE A 353 14.48 -8.53 -3.48
CA ILE A 353 14.98 -8.15 -4.80
C ILE A 353 14.40 -9.08 -5.86
N ASN A 354 13.76 -8.51 -6.86
CA ASN A 354 13.24 -9.20 -8.02
C ASN A 354 14.27 -9.23 -9.15
N LEU A 355 14.98 -10.36 -9.28
CA LEU A 355 15.94 -10.54 -10.37
C LEU A 355 15.28 -10.52 -11.77
N ASN A 356 13.98 -10.83 -11.88
CA ASN A 356 13.26 -10.77 -13.17
C ASN A 356 13.11 -9.35 -13.72
N ALA A 357 13.28 -8.34 -12.88
CA ALA A 357 13.28 -6.94 -13.29
C ALA A 357 14.57 -6.53 -14.01
N ILE A 358 15.63 -7.36 -13.96
CA ILE A 358 16.91 -7.07 -14.61
C ILE A 358 16.99 -7.80 -15.94
N SER A 359 17.38 -7.06 -16.99
CA SER A 359 17.78 -7.64 -18.26
C SER A 359 19.06 -7.01 -18.78
N ILE A 360 19.95 -7.85 -19.32
CA ILE A 360 21.27 -7.47 -19.80
C ILE A 360 21.37 -7.94 -21.26
N PHE A 361 21.60 -7.01 -22.18
CA PHE A 361 21.57 -7.20 -23.63
C PHE A 361 20.29 -7.92 -24.10
N GLY A 362 19.16 -7.57 -23.48
CA GLY A 362 17.85 -8.18 -23.76
C GLY A 362 17.62 -9.55 -23.12
N LEU A 363 18.65 -10.21 -22.55
CA LEU A 363 18.53 -11.47 -21.81
C LEU A 363 17.99 -11.20 -20.40
N PRO A 364 16.77 -11.64 -20.05
CA PRO A 364 16.24 -11.53 -18.69
C PRO A 364 16.90 -12.55 -17.75
N LEU A 365 17.11 -12.19 -16.48
CA LEU A 365 17.74 -13.10 -15.51
C LEU A 365 16.85 -14.26 -15.02
N ILE A 366 15.55 -14.24 -15.35
CA ILE A 366 14.53 -15.28 -15.05
C ILE A 366 14.87 -16.13 -13.82
N ASN A 367 14.57 -15.62 -12.63
CA ASN A 367 14.83 -16.31 -11.38
C ASN A 367 13.81 -15.94 -10.30
N LYS A 368 13.77 -16.72 -9.22
CA LYS A 368 13.03 -16.35 -8.03
C LYS A 368 13.58 -15.07 -7.40
N PRO A 369 12.74 -14.29 -6.70
CA PRO A 369 13.23 -13.17 -5.89
C PRO A 369 14.35 -13.62 -4.95
N LEU A 370 15.38 -12.79 -4.83
CA LEU A 370 16.44 -13.00 -3.86
C LEU A 370 15.91 -12.65 -2.47
N ASN A 371 16.05 -13.58 -1.53
CA ASN A 371 15.61 -13.43 -0.15
C ASN A 371 16.56 -12.56 0.70
N ASN A 372 17.13 -11.52 0.09
CA ASN A 372 17.89 -10.50 0.81
C ASN A 372 16.88 -9.45 1.26
N GLN A 373 16.65 -9.39 2.56
CA GLN A 373 15.77 -8.39 3.14
C GLN A 373 16.50 -7.05 3.22
N ILE A 374 16.09 -6.10 2.39
CA ILE A 374 16.55 -4.71 2.46
C ILE A 374 15.58 -3.96 3.37
N ASN A 375 16.08 -3.38 4.45
CA ASN A 375 15.25 -2.69 5.41
C ASN A 375 15.22 -1.19 5.13
N PHE A 376 14.03 -0.61 5.20
CA PHE A 376 13.79 0.80 4.98
C PHE A 376 13.36 1.49 6.26
N TYR A 377 14.01 2.60 6.57
CA TYR A 377 13.88 3.29 7.85
C TYR A 377 13.56 4.77 7.66
N ILE A 378 12.95 5.37 8.68
CA ILE A 378 12.87 6.82 8.89
C ILE A 378 13.57 7.17 10.20
N SER A 379 14.23 8.32 10.31
CA SER A 379 14.81 8.75 11.59
C SER A 379 13.72 9.01 12.62
N LYS A 380 14.10 8.87 13.90
CA LYS A 380 13.26 9.25 15.02
C LYS A 380 12.77 10.70 14.90
N GLN A 381 13.63 11.64 14.47
CA GLN A 381 13.26 13.05 14.36
C GLN A 381 12.19 13.27 13.27
N SER A 382 12.39 12.71 12.08
CA SER A 382 11.42 12.87 11.00
C SER A 382 10.08 12.19 11.34
N PHE A 383 10.09 11.08 12.08
CA PHE A 383 8.86 10.50 12.61
C PHE A 383 8.18 11.39 13.67
N LYS A 384 8.96 12.03 14.57
CA LYS A 384 8.43 13.03 15.51
C LYS A 384 7.76 14.18 14.77
N ASP A 385 8.36 14.67 13.70
CA ASP A 385 7.81 15.76 12.89
C ASP A 385 6.47 15.36 12.24
N ILE A 386 6.31 14.09 11.82
CA ILE A 386 5.04 13.55 11.31
C ILE A 386 3.97 13.53 12.41
N ILE A 387 4.30 13.05 13.62
CA ILE A 387 3.35 13.05 14.74
C ILE A 387 3.00 14.47 15.15
N LYS A 388 3.98 15.38 15.17
CA LYS A 388 3.81 16.80 15.43
C LYS A 388 2.83 17.44 14.44
N GLU A 389 2.98 17.15 13.15
CA GLU A 389 2.04 17.60 12.11
C GLU A 389 0.64 17.07 12.36
N PHE A 390 0.50 15.79 12.71
CA PHE A 390 -0.80 15.20 13.05
C PHE A 390 -1.44 15.91 14.26
N GLY A 391 -0.68 16.16 15.33
CA GLY A 391 -1.11 16.91 16.50
C GLY A 391 -1.55 18.34 16.15
N ASN A 392 -0.79 19.02 15.29
CA ASN A 392 -1.12 20.36 14.82
C ASN A 392 -2.38 20.40 13.96
N LEU A 393 -2.64 19.40 13.12
CA LEU A 393 -3.89 19.29 12.36
C LEU A 393 -5.11 19.08 13.27
N ILE A 394 -4.97 18.24 14.31
CA ILE A 394 -6.01 18.05 15.32
C ILE A 394 -6.28 19.36 16.06
N TYR A 395 -5.23 20.03 16.54
CA TYR A 395 -5.33 21.33 17.20
C TYR A 395 -6.04 22.37 16.31
N ASN A 396 -5.60 22.52 15.06
CA ASN A 396 -6.19 23.48 14.12
C ASN A 396 -7.66 23.16 13.82
N PHE A 397 -8.04 21.88 13.77
CA PHE A 397 -9.44 21.49 13.65
C PHE A 397 -10.28 22.05 14.81
N PHE A 398 -9.86 21.79 16.06
CA PHE A 398 -10.59 22.27 17.23
C PHE A 398 -10.57 23.80 17.37
N LYS A 399 -9.45 24.45 16.99
CA LYS A 399 -9.35 25.90 16.90
C LYS A 399 -10.33 26.49 15.89
N TYR A 400 -10.41 25.89 14.70
CA TYR A 400 -11.30 26.35 13.64
C TYR A 400 -12.77 26.32 14.06
N PHE A 401 -13.18 25.34 14.87
CA PHE A 401 -14.54 25.21 15.41
C PHE A 401 -14.73 25.90 16.78
N ASP A 402 -13.86 26.84 17.20
CA ASP A 402 -13.95 27.58 18.48
C ASP A 402 -14.32 26.67 19.66
N THR A 403 -13.55 25.58 19.80
CA THR A 403 -13.89 24.53 20.75
C THR A 403 -13.59 24.93 22.19
N LYS A 404 -14.52 24.65 23.11
CA LYS A 404 -14.38 24.93 24.55
C LYS A 404 -14.63 23.69 25.39
N LEU A 405 -13.92 23.58 26.53
CA LEU A 405 -14.26 22.64 27.58
C LEU A 405 -15.12 23.37 28.63
N ASN A 406 -16.35 22.93 28.80
CA ASN A 406 -17.28 23.47 29.77
C ASN A 406 -16.94 22.99 31.18
N ASN A 407 -17.47 23.69 32.20
CA ASN A 407 -17.26 23.34 33.61
C ASN A 407 -17.85 21.98 34.00
N ASP A 408 -18.88 21.53 33.30
CA ASP A 408 -19.47 20.19 33.42
C ASP A 408 -18.64 19.11 32.69
N LYS A 409 -17.44 19.46 32.22
CA LYS A 409 -16.49 18.63 31.48
C LYS A 409 -16.96 18.21 30.09
N THR A 410 -18.03 18.81 29.56
CA THR A 410 -18.45 18.62 28.17
C THR A 410 -17.68 19.52 27.22
N ILE A 411 -17.46 19.06 25.99
CA ILE A 411 -16.80 19.83 24.94
C ILE A 411 -17.88 20.50 24.09
N THR A 412 -17.72 21.77 23.74
CA THR A 412 -18.61 22.46 22.78
C THR A 412 -17.83 22.84 21.53
N LEU A 413 -18.33 22.46 20.35
CA LEU A 413 -17.83 22.96 19.06
C LEU A 413 -18.85 23.94 18.49
N LYS A 414 -18.36 25.06 17.97
CA LYS A 414 -19.17 26.01 17.21
C LYS A 414 -19.04 25.78 15.73
N VAL A 415 -20.16 25.65 15.03
CA VAL A 415 -20.24 25.37 13.60
C VAL A 415 -21.06 26.43 12.87
N GLU A 416 -20.84 26.58 11.56
CA GLU A 416 -21.71 27.43 10.72
C GLU A 416 -23.14 26.86 10.67
N LEU A 417 -24.14 27.73 10.51
CA LEU A 417 -25.56 27.35 10.45
C LEU A 417 -25.85 26.24 9.42
N ASN A 418 -25.21 26.30 8.26
CA ASN A 418 -25.34 25.31 7.18
C ASN A 418 -24.89 23.89 7.58
N ILE A 419 -24.00 23.75 8.56
CA ILE A 419 -23.53 22.48 9.12
C ILE A 419 -24.40 22.11 10.31
N TYR A 420 -24.73 23.08 11.16
CA TYR A 420 -25.66 22.88 12.27
C TYR A 420 -26.98 22.26 11.81
N ASP A 421 -27.51 22.75 10.67
CA ASP A 421 -28.76 22.29 10.09
C ASP A 421 -28.69 20.90 9.46
N LYS A 422 -27.50 20.41 9.11
CA LYS A 422 -27.32 19.05 8.60
C LYS A 422 -27.46 17.99 9.69
N LEU A 423 -27.23 18.35 10.95
CA LEU A 423 -27.46 17.46 12.10
C LEU A 423 -28.92 17.56 12.57
N LYS A 424 -29.86 17.13 11.72
CA LYS A 424 -31.31 17.12 12.04
C LYS A 424 -31.94 15.73 12.00
N ASN A 425 -31.32 14.80 11.27
CA ASN A 425 -31.89 13.47 11.08
C ASN A 425 -31.26 12.46 12.04
N ASN A 426 -32.12 11.72 12.75
CA ASN A 426 -31.74 10.63 13.64
C ASN A 426 -31.46 9.34 12.85
N ASP A 427 -30.53 9.40 11.90
CA ASP A 427 -30.05 8.23 11.16
C ASP A 427 -28.52 8.18 11.04
N LYS A 428 -27.95 6.97 11.05
CA LYS A 428 -26.49 6.74 11.03
C LYS A 428 -25.82 7.36 9.81
N GLU A 429 -26.49 7.38 8.67
CA GLU A 429 -25.93 7.91 7.43
C GLU A 429 -25.84 9.44 7.49
N SER A 430 -26.89 10.11 7.96
CA SER A 430 -26.92 11.55 8.19
C SER A 430 -25.86 12.00 9.20
N GLN A 431 -25.64 11.23 10.27
CA GLN A 431 -24.60 11.53 11.27
C GLN A 431 -23.19 11.40 10.67
N ASN A 432 -22.91 10.31 9.95
CA ASN A 432 -21.66 10.17 9.20
C ASN A 432 -21.46 11.31 8.19
N ASN A 433 -22.52 11.67 7.46
CA ASN A 433 -22.51 12.76 6.48
C ASN A 433 -22.29 14.14 7.13
N TRP A 434 -22.77 14.32 8.37
CA TRP A 434 -22.54 15.53 9.14
C TRP A 434 -21.07 15.69 9.52
N PHE A 435 -20.45 14.67 10.13
CA PHE A 435 -19.02 14.72 10.41
C PHE A 435 -18.21 14.90 9.12
N ASN A 436 -18.61 14.24 8.02
CA ASN A 436 -17.95 14.38 6.73
C ASN A 436 -18.05 15.82 6.21
N SER A 437 -19.12 16.55 6.58
CA SER A 437 -19.25 17.96 6.27
C SER A 437 -18.30 18.83 7.11
N LEU A 438 -18.08 18.51 8.38
CA LEU A 438 -17.10 19.21 9.23
C LEU A 438 -15.68 19.13 8.64
N ILE A 439 -15.20 17.92 8.32
CA ILE A 439 -13.85 17.78 7.78
C ILE A 439 -13.72 18.45 6.42
N LYS A 440 -14.72 18.32 5.54
CA LYS A 440 -14.70 18.95 4.22
C LYS A 440 -14.61 20.48 4.36
N GLN A 441 -15.37 21.06 5.28
CA GLN A 441 -15.31 22.50 5.54
C GLN A 441 -13.96 22.91 6.12
N PHE A 442 -13.46 22.19 7.14
CA PHE A 442 -12.14 22.43 7.71
C PHE A 442 -11.05 22.39 6.63
N LYS A 443 -11.02 21.34 5.81
CA LYS A 443 -10.05 21.20 4.71
C LYS A 443 -10.16 22.31 3.67
N LYS A 444 -11.39 22.69 3.30
CA LYS A 444 -11.61 23.76 2.33
C LYS A 444 -11.08 25.11 2.83
N ASN A 445 -11.29 25.41 4.10
CA ASN A 445 -10.91 26.69 4.70
C ASN A 445 -9.45 26.73 5.21
N ASN A 446 -8.78 25.58 5.29
CA ASN A 446 -7.41 25.46 5.77
C ASN A 446 -6.51 24.72 4.75
N ASN A 447 -6.80 24.87 3.46
CA ASN A 447 -6.11 24.15 2.38
C ASN A 447 -4.59 24.40 2.31
N SER A 448 -4.09 25.44 2.97
CA SER A 448 -2.66 25.76 3.09
C SER A 448 -1.95 24.98 4.20
N LEU A 449 -2.67 24.28 5.08
CA LEU A 449 -2.04 23.43 6.09
C LEU A 449 -1.37 22.23 5.41
N LYS A 450 -0.17 21.92 5.87
CA LYS A 450 0.63 20.82 5.34
C LYS A 450 -0.09 19.49 5.56
N ASN A 451 -0.02 18.59 4.57
CA ASN A 451 -0.59 17.23 4.65
C ASN A 451 -2.08 17.17 5.05
N ILE A 452 -2.85 18.24 4.83
CA ILE A 452 -4.28 18.30 5.19
C ILE A 452 -5.13 17.30 4.38
N ASP A 453 -4.66 16.91 3.20
CA ASP A 453 -5.24 15.85 2.38
C ASP A 453 -5.19 14.48 3.08
N LYS A 454 -4.13 14.20 3.85
CA LYS A 454 -3.93 12.96 4.62
C LYS A 454 -4.69 12.92 5.94
N PHE A 455 -5.21 14.05 6.41
CA PHE A 455 -5.98 14.17 7.64
C PHE A 455 -7.45 13.78 7.41
N ASN A 456 -8.01 12.89 8.20
CA ASN A 456 -9.42 12.52 8.09
C ASN A 456 -10.01 12.20 9.45
N PHE A 457 -11.30 11.88 9.52
CA PHE A 457 -11.88 11.23 10.69
C PHE A 457 -12.69 10.00 10.26
N ILE A 458 -12.92 9.11 11.22
CA ILE A 458 -13.82 7.96 11.12
C ILE A 458 -14.78 8.07 12.30
N PHE A 459 -16.07 8.14 12.01
CA PHE A 459 -17.11 8.03 13.03
C PHE A 459 -17.48 6.55 13.16
N LEU A 460 -17.37 6.03 14.38
CA LEU A 460 -17.65 4.63 14.69
C LEU A 460 -18.78 4.62 15.71
N THR A 461 -19.88 3.93 15.39
CA THR A 461 -21.03 3.76 16.29
C THR A 461 -21.69 2.40 16.06
N ASN A 462 -21.97 1.69 17.15
CA ASN A 462 -22.69 0.42 17.10
C ASN A 462 -24.19 0.67 16.84
N ASP A 463 -24.72 1.84 17.24
CA ASP A 463 -26.16 2.12 17.26
C ASP A 463 -26.54 3.49 16.69
N LEU A 464 -27.84 3.67 16.45
CA LEU A 464 -28.43 4.97 16.14
C LEU A 464 -28.42 5.81 17.40
N ILE A 465 -27.76 6.97 17.36
CA ILE A 465 -27.70 7.85 18.52
C ILE A 465 -28.70 8.98 18.31
N PRO A 466 -29.74 9.13 19.16
CA PRO A 466 -30.67 10.24 19.01
C PRO A 466 -29.93 11.58 19.09
N ILE A 467 -30.40 12.59 18.36
CA ILE A 467 -29.92 13.97 18.50
C ILE A 467 -30.95 14.72 19.34
N LYS A 468 -30.50 15.34 20.42
CA LYS A 468 -31.30 16.28 21.22
C LYS A 468 -30.86 17.70 20.94
N GLU A 469 -31.81 18.62 21.04
CA GLU A 469 -31.58 20.05 20.95
C GLU A 469 -32.07 20.72 22.23
N GLU A 470 -31.16 21.40 22.91
CA GLU A 470 -31.42 22.11 24.16
C GLU A 470 -30.72 23.47 24.10
N ASN A 471 -31.44 24.57 24.35
CA ASN A 471 -30.88 25.92 24.39
C ASN A 471 -30.03 26.28 23.16
N ASN A 472 -30.52 26.01 21.94
CA ASN A 472 -29.82 26.18 20.66
C ASN A 472 -28.52 25.34 20.52
N LYS A 473 -28.32 24.34 21.38
CA LYS A 473 -27.21 23.39 21.30
C LYS A 473 -27.73 22.01 20.93
N LYS A 474 -27.07 21.38 19.97
CA LYS A 474 -27.34 19.98 19.61
C LYS A 474 -26.32 19.07 20.26
N HIS A 475 -26.76 17.91 20.72
CA HIS A 475 -25.89 16.87 21.22
C HIS A 475 -26.44 15.50 20.86
N PHE A 476 -25.54 14.53 20.83
CA PHE A 476 -25.91 13.13 20.74
C PHE A 476 -26.46 12.68 22.09
N ASP A 477 -27.67 12.16 22.18
CA ASP A 477 -28.26 11.70 23.43
C ASP A 477 -27.89 10.24 23.68
N ASN A 478 -27.36 9.94 24.87
CA ASN A 478 -26.89 8.61 25.22
C ASN A 478 -27.85 7.85 26.13
N ASN A 479 -29.16 8.10 26.07
CA ASN A 479 -30.15 7.47 26.96
C ASN A 479 -30.34 5.93 26.80
N LEU A 480 -29.48 5.20 26.09
CA LEU A 480 -29.56 3.75 25.88
C LEU A 480 -28.60 3.02 26.82
N SER A 481 -28.99 1.85 27.35
CA SER A 481 -28.21 1.05 28.30
C SER A 481 -26.81 0.62 27.83
N MET A 482 -26.48 0.77 26.54
CA MET A 482 -25.10 0.82 26.02
C MET A 482 -25.01 1.63 24.70
N PRO A 483 -24.30 2.77 24.65
CA PRO A 483 -23.89 3.37 23.38
C PRO A 483 -22.40 3.75 23.37
N ASN A 484 -21.60 3.12 22.49
CA ASN A 484 -20.15 3.37 22.39
C ASN A 484 -19.75 3.98 21.04
N TRP A 485 -20.21 5.20 20.78
CA TRP A 485 -19.73 5.95 19.63
C TRP A 485 -18.43 6.67 19.91
N HIS A 486 -17.59 6.83 18.90
CA HIS A 486 -16.37 7.64 18.98
C HIS A 486 -15.97 8.22 17.63
N ILE A 487 -15.29 9.36 17.67
CA ILE A 487 -14.70 10.02 16.51
C ILE A 487 -13.21 9.80 16.54
N LYS A 488 -12.70 9.16 15.51
CA LYS A 488 -11.30 8.82 15.34
C LYS A 488 -10.69 9.68 14.25
N PHE A 489 -9.89 10.69 14.60
CA PHE A 489 -9.02 11.35 13.65
C PHE A 489 -7.98 10.38 13.12
N THR A 490 -7.61 10.50 11.86
CA THR A 490 -6.61 9.67 11.20
C THR A 490 -5.67 10.49 10.37
N TYR A 491 -4.41 10.04 10.27
CA TYR A 491 -3.40 10.65 9.43
C TYR A 491 -2.64 9.58 8.65
N GLY A 492 -2.75 9.64 7.33
CA GLY A 492 -2.26 8.64 6.38
C GLY A 492 -3.36 8.22 5.41
N SER A 493 -2.94 7.89 4.18
CA SER A 493 -3.79 7.49 3.07
C SER A 493 -4.06 5.98 3.04
N SER A 494 -3.22 5.17 3.69
CA SER A 494 -3.41 3.72 3.78
C SER A 494 -4.58 3.36 4.69
N LEU A 495 -5.31 2.30 4.33
CA LEU A 495 -6.46 1.83 5.10
C LEU A 495 -6.04 1.22 6.45
N PHE A 496 -4.92 0.49 6.47
CA PHE A 496 -4.47 -0.31 7.60
C PHE A 496 -3.33 0.31 8.39
N ASN A 497 -2.47 1.07 7.70
CA ASN A 497 -1.32 1.73 8.32
C ASN A 497 -1.62 3.22 8.35
N LYS A 498 -1.88 3.78 9.53
CA LYS A 498 -2.11 5.23 9.72
C LYS A 498 -2.02 5.59 11.20
N LEU A 499 -1.68 6.83 11.48
CA LEU A 499 -1.85 7.37 12.83
C LEU A 499 -3.34 7.60 13.09
N TYR A 500 -3.73 7.54 14.36
CA TYR A 500 -5.07 7.94 14.73
C TYR A 500 -5.17 8.48 16.14
N TYR A 501 -6.23 9.22 16.41
CA TYR A 501 -6.48 9.86 17.68
C TYR A 501 -7.97 9.94 17.95
N ILE A 502 -8.42 9.62 19.16
CA ILE A 502 -9.85 9.60 19.53
C ILE A 502 -10.10 10.64 20.62
N PRO A 503 -10.43 11.89 20.27
CA PRO A 503 -10.71 12.94 21.26
C PRO A 503 -12.13 12.95 21.78
N LEU A 504 -13.07 12.36 21.03
CA LEU A 504 -14.50 12.46 21.31
C LEU A 504 -15.08 11.05 21.31
N ALA A 505 -15.74 10.69 22.40
CA ALA A 505 -16.38 9.41 22.59
C ALA A 505 -17.59 9.52 23.53
N SER A 506 -18.36 8.45 23.60
CA SER A 506 -19.48 8.25 24.50
C SER A 506 -19.32 6.92 25.21
N THR A 507 -19.59 6.91 26.52
CA THR A 507 -19.78 5.70 27.32
C THR A 507 -20.75 5.98 28.46
N ASN A 508 -21.61 5.03 28.82
CA ASN A 508 -22.46 5.08 30.02
C ASN A 508 -23.32 6.36 30.14
N ASN A 509 -24.16 6.59 29.14
CA ASN A 509 -25.26 7.58 29.18
C ASN A 509 -24.90 9.06 29.27
N ASN A 510 -23.62 9.43 29.23
CA ASN A 510 -23.21 10.83 29.20
C ASN A 510 -22.52 11.16 27.88
N SER A 511 -23.09 12.12 27.15
CA SER A 511 -22.47 12.66 25.95
C SER A 511 -21.49 13.76 26.30
N ILE A 512 -20.29 13.64 25.74
CA ILE A 512 -19.16 14.53 26.05
C ILE A 512 -19.17 15.77 25.14
N PHE A 513 -20.21 15.97 24.31
CA PHE A 513 -20.11 16.90 23.19
C PHE A 513 -21.41 17.63 22.82
N TYR A 514 -21.35 18.97 22.84
CA TYR A 514 -22.37 19.89 22.34
C TYR A 514 -21.93 20.61 21.07
N ILE A 515 -22.89 20.96 20.25
CA ILE A 515 -22.72 21.68 19.00
C ILE A 515 -23.55 22.95 19.08
N GLU A 516 -22.92 24.07 18.83
CA GLU A 516 -23.54 25.40 18.87
C GLU A 516 -23.34 26.10 17.53
N ILE A 517 -24.23 27.04 17.21
CA ILE A 517 -24.06 27.90 16.04
C ILE A 517 -22.99 28.95 16.36
N LYS A 518 -22.07 29.20 15.41
CA LYS A 518 -21.02 30.23 15.51
C LYS A 518 -21.57 31.63 15.71
#